data_AF-A0A5P9PLE9-F1
#
_entry.id   AF-A0A5P9PLE9-F1
#
_cell.length_a   1.000
_cell.length_b   1.000
_cell.length_c   1.000
_cell.angle_alpha   90.00
_cell.angle_beta   90.00
_cell.angle_gamma   90.00
#
_symmetry.space_group_name_H-M   'P 1'
#
loop_
_entity.id
_entity.type
_entity.pdbx_description
1 polymer ?
#
loop_
_entity_poly.entity_id
_entity_poly.type
_entity_poly.pdbx_seq_one_letter_code
_entity_poly.pdbx_strand_id
1 'polypeptide(L)'
;MTGWPAGATRNKLLLSFAWPVPMTKREADAVFRPGRGLLEPLGGRLGTEWSVAEGFLTSGAEPPNRYRFTASLAVGDGESSIPCGLIVTWHPAYRTTTLLVTATISGRDEVLETSDVDRAIAVLHSLHRRTAEPGFLHGRYREVRYPSLRAAVGQAFAELIDGCGVPETLDRNGWCVELRGYDGRPPEATVDADPRPFYGLAHGDEGWRFVPRNVARRSLGDAWGTRTFLAMYPVSAGIVCLNNKGDEYSSHQAQLARRYFGRAEPYFELDTEVGGLDHGGLLVLERVLIRMALAHQWLRQAQRELAEAAGESRVVNRHRLLRGSLDDILQMLNSVLPPEVDSLERRLITNMGVERIVRQLDRQAEAMDEETRYAYESTVSDRVARLTVVTVILTVVTIILGVLQVVFTV
;
A
#
# COMPACT_ATOMS: atom_id res chain seq x y z
N MET A 1 -8.63 -10.21 -36.27
CA MET A 1 -9.71 -10.94 -35.56
C MET A 1 -9.85 -10.34 -34.18
N THR A 2 -10.85 -9.47 -34.10
CA THR A 2 -11.21 -8.57 -33.00
C THR A 2 -11.84 -9.36 -31.85
N GLY A 3 -11.31 -9.25 -30.63
CA GLY A 3 -12.08 -9.58 -29.42
C GLY A 3 -12.40 -8.27 -28.71
N TRP A 4 -13.61 -7.98 -28.24
CA TRP A 4 -14.92 -8.67 -28.19
C TRP A 4 -15.86 -8.22 -29.36
N PRO A 5 -17.15 -8.66 -29.54
CA PRO A 5 -18.06 -9.44 -28.67
C PRO A 5 -18.99 -10.50 -29.34
N ALA A 6 -19.76 -11.25 -28.52
CA ALA A 6 -21.22 -11.39 -28.69
C ALA A 6 -21.90 -11.67 -27.32
N GLY A 7 -22.81 -10.77 -26.94
CA GLY A 7 -23.42 -10.64 -25.61
C GLY A 7 -23.12 -9.26 -25.02
N ALA A 8 -23.67 -8.19 -25.63
CA ALA A 8 -23.42 -6.82 -25.18
C ALA A 8 -24.07 -6.57 -23.81
N THR A 9 -23.27 -6.70 -22.74
CA THR A 9 -23.64 -6.19 -21.43
C THR A 9 -22.97 -4.84 -21.21
N ARG A 10 -23.69 -3.96 -20.54
CA ARG A 10 -23.23 -2.63 -20.18
C ARG A 10 -22.29 -2.75 -18.98
N ASN A 11 -21.07 -2.25 -19.10
CA ASN A 11 -19.99 -2.53 -18.15
C ASN A 11 -19.31 -1.24 -17.68
N LYS A 12 -18.93 -1.19 -16.41
CA LYS A 12 -18.17 -0.08 -15.84
C LYS A 12 -16.72 -0.49 -15.65
N LEU A 13 -15.77 0.26 -16.23
CA LEU A 13 -14.34 0.07 -16.00
C LEU A 13 -13.82 1.19 -15.10
N LEU A 14 -13.49 0.84 -13.87
CA LEU A 14 -12.95 1.74 -12.87
C LEU A 14 -11.45 1.52 -12.71
N LEU A 15 -10.69 2.61 -12.82
CA LEU A 15 -9.27 2.62 -12.46
C LEU A 15 -9.10 3.38 -11.15
N SER A 16 -8.47 2.74 -10.18
CA SER A 16 -8.14 3.32 -8.87
C SER A 16 -6.64 3.23 -8.64
N PHE A 17 -6.05 4.26 -8.04
CA PHE A 17 -4.63 4.36 -7.80
C PHE A 17 -4.37 4.94 -6.42
N ALA A 18 -3.56 4.27 -5.62
CA ALA A 18 -3.34 4.62 -4.22
C ALA A 18 -1.86 4.89 -3.93
N TRP A 19 -1.60 5.93 -3.14
CA TRP A 19 -0.30 6.22 -2.54
C TRP A 19 -0.41 6.25 -1.01
N PRO A 20 0.39 5.48 -0.27
CA PRO A 20 0.56 5.65 1.15
C PRO A 20 1.63 6.72 1.46
N VAL A 21 1.35 7.57 2.45
CA VAL A 21 2.23 8.62 2.94
C VAL A 21 2.27 8.55 4.46
N PRO A 22 3.38 8.11 5.07
CA PRO A 22 3.49 8.11 6.53
C PRO A 22 3.41 9.53 7.08
N MET A 23 2.65 9.73 8.16
CA MET A 23 2.52 11.04 8.80
C MET A 23 2.37 10.85 10.31
N THR A 24 3.01 11.70 11.09
CA THR A 24 2.75 11.81 12.52
C THR A 24 1.34 12.36 12.77
N LYS A 25 0.79 12.09 13.96
CA LYS A 25 -0.51 12.65 14.35
C LYS A 25 -0.55 14.18 14.25
N ARG A 26 0.55 14.86 14.62
CA ARG A 26 0.67 16.31 14.55
C ARG A 26 0.62 16.83 13.11
N GLU A 27 1.29 16.15 12.18
CA GLU A 27 1.26 16.50 10.76
C GLU A 27 -0.14 16.27 10.18
N ALA A 28 -0.78 15.13 10.51
CA ALA A 28 -2.15 14.87 10.12
C ALA A 28 -3.10 15.95 10.67
N ASP A 29 -3.02 16.29 11.96
CA ASP A 29 -3.84 17.34 12.57
C ASP A 29 -3.65 18.70 11.87
N ALA A 30 -2.47 18.97 11.31
CA ALA A 30 -2.21 20.18 10.52
C ALA A 30 -2.79 20.10 9.10
N VAL A 31 -2.66 18.96 8.42
CA VAL A 31 -3.18 18.72 7.06
C VAL A 31 -4.71 18.72 7.04
N PHE A 32 -5.33 18.05 8.01
CA PHE A 32 -6.79 17.86 8.10
C PHE A 32 -7.49 18.96 8.91
N ARG A 33 -6.77 20.02 9.32
CA ARG A 33 -7.37 21.12 10.09
C ARG A 33 -8.50 21.80 9.28
N PRO A 34 -9.70 21.98 9.86
CA PRO A 34 -10.78 22.76 9.24
C PRO A 34 -10.30 24.18 8.91
N GLY A 35 -10.47 24.63 7.66
CA GLY A 35 -10.17 26.00 7.24
C GLY A 35 -9.27 26.15 6.02
N ARG A 36 -8.65 25.08 5.49
CA ARG A 36 -7.86 25.15 4.23
C ARG A 36 -8.71 25.07 2.96
N GLY A 37 -9.99 24.70 3.05
CA GLY A 37 -10.94 24.64 1.92
C GLY A 37 -10.67 23.56 0.87
N LEU A 38 -9.55 22.83 0.96
CA LEU A 38 -9.15 21.79 -0.01
C LEU A 38 -9.76 20.42 0.27
N LEU A 39 -10.18 20.18 1.52
CA LEU A 39 -10.73 18.91 1.97
C LEU A 39 -12.15 19.10 2.45
N GLU A 40 -13.06 18.34 1.86
CA GLU A 40 -14.43 18.19 2.31
C GLU A 40 -14.56 16.81 2.95
N PRO A 41 -15.03 16.71 4.21
CA PRO A 41 -15.31 15.40 4.80
C PRO A 41 -16.25 14.61 3.90
N LEU A 42 -15.94 13.34 3.64
CA LEU A 42 -16.86 12.44 2.95
C LEU A 42 -18.02 12.09 3.90
N GLY A 43 -18.91 13.05 4.15
CA GLY A 43 -20.19 12.83 4.82
C GLY A 43 -21.18 12.09 3.93
N GLY A 44 -22.18 11.44 4.54
CA GLY A 44 -23.24 10.75 3.81
C GLY A 44 -22.91 9.30 3.42
N ARG A 45 -23.56 8.81 2.35
CA ARG A 45 -23.64 7.38 1.99
C ARG A 45 -22.28 6.71 1.78
N LEU A 46 -21.35 7.35 1.04
CA LEU A 46 -20.00 6.83 0.83
C LEU A 46 -19.23 6.68 2.15
N GLY A 47 -19.23 7.68 3.03
CA GLY A 47 -18.58 7.58 4.34
C GLY A 47 -19.11 6.42 5.19
N THR A 48 -20.43 6.17 5.14
CA THR A 48 -21.04 5.02 5.81
C THR A 48 -20.70 3.68 5.15
N GLU A 49 -20.63 3.62 3.81
CA GLU A 49 -20.30 2.41 3.05
C GLU A 49 -18.84 1.98 3.29
N TRP A 50 -17.91 2.94 3.27
CA TRP A 50 -16.51 2.71 3.66
C TRP A 50 -16.40 2.26 5.11
N SER A 51 -17.08 2.93 6.04
CA SER A 51 -17.03 2.57 7.46
C SER A 51 -17.56 1.15 7.72
N VAL A 52 -18.60 0.72 6.98
CA VAL A 52 -19.09 -0.66 7.04
C VAL A 52 -18.07 -1.63 6.44
N ALA A 53 -17.51 -1.34 5.27
CA ALA A 53 -16.50 -2.18 4.64
C ALA A 53 -15.22 -2.30 5.49
N GLU A 54 -14.77 -1.21 6.10
CA GLU A 54 -13.62 -1.19 7.00
C GLU A 54 -13.93 -1.83 8.34
N GLY A 55 -15.10 -1.62 8.93
CA GLY A 55 -15.51 -2.29 10.17
C GLY A 55 -15.60 -3.81 9.99
N PHE A 56 -15.99 -4.27 8.81
CA PHE A 56 -15.94 -5.68 8.43
C PHE A 56 -14.49 -6.21 8.32
N LEU A 57 -13.57 -5.37 7.82
CA LEU A 57 -12.16 -5.74 7.59
C LEU A 57 -11.23 -5.40 8.77
N THR A 58 -11.68 -4.67 9.80
CA THR A 58 -10.83 -4.21 10.90
C THR A 58 -11.56 -4.39 12.23
N SER A 59 -11.04 -5.27 13.08
CA SER A 59 -11.56 -5.44 14.44
C SER A 59 -10.93 -4.39 15.38
N GLY A 60 -11.68 -3.31 15.69
CA GLY A 60 -11.47 -2.54 16.92
C GLY A 60 -10.45 -1.39 16.90
N ALA A 61 -10.14 -0.80 15.74
CA ALA A 61 -9.30 0.40 15.65
C ALA A 61 -10.13 1.70 15.54
N GLU A 62 -9.53 2.85 15.85
CA GLU A 62 -10.12 4.16 15.50
C GLU A 62 -10.40 4.21 13.99
N PRO A 63 -11.63 4.57 13.58
CA PRO A 63 -11.98 4.58 12.16
C PRO A 63 -11.16 5.64 11.42
N PRO A 64 -10.83 5.41 10.14
CA PRO A 64 -10.10 6.38 9.36
C PRO A 64 -10.98 7.58 9.00
N ASN A 65 -10.35 8.74 8.86
CA ASN A 65 -11.03 9.97 8.46
C ASN A 65 -10.82 10.20 6.97
N ARG A 66 -11.91 10.09 6.18
CA ARG A 66 -11.88 10.20 4.72
C ARG A 66 -12.40 11.56 4.27
N TYR A 67 -11.69 12.16 3.34
CA TYR A 67 -11.99 13.48 2.78
C TYR A 67 -11.94 13.40 1.27
N ARG A 68 -12.86 14.11 0.61
CA ARG A 68 -12.79 14.39 -0.82
C ARG A 68 -11.95 15.65 -1.02
N PHE A 69 -11.02 15.59 -1.96
CA PHE A 69 -10.32 16.78 -2.42
C PHE A 69 -11.26 17.62 -3.28
N THR A 70 -11.41 18.90 -2.96
CA THR A 70 -12.44 19.76 -3.55
C THR A 70 -12.03 20.37 -4.89
N ALA A 71 -10.72 20.49 -5.13
CA ALA A 71 -10.21 21.05 -6.38
C ALA A 71 -10.28 20.02 -7.52
N SER A 72 -10.56 20.52 -8.74
CA SER A 72 -10.73 19.67 -9.91
C SER A 72 -9.42 18.98 -10.32
N LEU A 73 -9.51 17.68 -10.55
CA LEU A 73 -8.45 16.84 -11.09
C LEU A 73 -9.01 16.08 -12.29
N ALA A 74 -8.24 15.98 -13.37
CA ALA A 74 -8.64 15.23 -14.54
C ALA A 74 -7.42 14.71 -15.31
N VAL A 75 -7.65 13.72 -16.16
CA VAL A 75 -6.72 13.33 -17.22
C VAL A 75 -7.28 13.78 -18.56
N GLY A 76 -6.50 14.58 -19.29
CA GLY A 76 -6.82 14.95 -20.66
C GLY A 76 -6.32 13.87 -21.61
N ASP A 77 -7.14 13.51 -22.59
CA ASP A 77 -6.85 12.57 -23.68
C ASP A 77 -7.25 13.24 -25.01
N GLY A 78 -6.30 13.92 -25.63
CA GLY A 78 -6.55 14.81 -26.76
C GLY A 78 -7.50 15.96 -26.40
N GLU A 79 -8.65 16.01 -27.08
CA GLU A 79 -9.73 16.98 -26.80
C GLU A 79 -10.67 16.54 -25.66
N SER A 80 -10.63 15.27 -25.29
CA SER A 80 -11.46 14.72 -24.22
C SER A 80 -10.79 14.88 -22.86
N SER A 81 -11.60 14.90 -21.79
CA SER A 81 -11.11 14.98 -20.42
C SER A 81 -11.91 14.02 -19.55
N ILE A 82 -11.20 13.15 -18.84
CA ILE A 82 -11.79 12.19 -17.91
C ILE A 82 -11.62 12.79 -16.50
N PRO A 83 -12.72 13.13 -15.81
CA PRO A 83 -12.63 13.64 -14.45
C PRO A 83 -12.06 12.57 -13.51
N CYS A 84 -11.22 13.00 -12.58
CA CYS A 84 -10.64 12.13 -11.56
C CYS A 84 -11.11 12.56 -10.18
N GLY A 85 -11.53 11.60 -9.36
CA GLY A 85 -11.74 11.81 -7.93
C GLY A 85 -10.41 11.70 -7.19
N LEU A 86 -10.16 12.56 -6.21
CA LEU A 86 -9.07 12.39 -5.24
C LEU A 86 -9.68 12.29 -3.84
N ILE A 87 -9.45 11.15 -3.19
CA ILE A 87 -9.85 10.87 -1.82
C ILE A 87 -8.58 10.83 -0.98
N VAL A 88 -8.59 11.57 0.13
CA VAL A 88 -7.50 11.62 1.09
C VAL A 88 -7.99 11.00 2.38
N THR A 89 -7.31 9.98 2.87
CA THR A 89 -7.71 9.22 4.05
C THR A 89 -6.63 9.27 5.10
N TRP A 90 -6.95 9.73 6.30
CA TRP A 90 -6.10 9.55 7.47
C TRP A 90 -6.42 8.22 8.14
N HIS A 91 -5.39 7.41 8.40
CA HIS A 91 -5.50 6.16 9.15
C HIS A 91 -4.83 6.31 10.52
N PRO A 92 -5.58 6.64 11.59
CA PRO A 92 -5.02 6.88 12.92
C PRO A 92 -4.23 5.68 13.46
N ALA A 93 -4.77 4.47 13.25
CA ALA A 93 -4.19 3.21 13.70
C ALA A 93 -2.78 2.95 13.12
N TYR A 94 -2.55 3.41 11.89
CA TYR A 94 -1.31 3.16 11.16
C TYR A 94 -0.43 4.41 11.04
N ARG A 95 -0.85 5.56 11.60
CA ARG A 95 -0.15 6.84 11.46
C ARG A 95 0.25 7.13 10.00
N THR A 96 -0.68 6.90 9.08
CA THR A 96 -0.43 6.99 7.65
C THR A 96 -1.63 7.63 6.96
N THR A 97 -1.36 8.48 5.98
CA THR A 97 -2.36 9.03 5.07
C THR A 97 -2.31 8.26 3.76
N THR A 98 -3.44 8.03 3.12
CA THR A 98 -3.50 7.51 1.75
C THR A 98 -4.15 8.51 0.83
N LEU A 99 -3.59 8.62 -0.37
CA LEU A 99 -4.17 9.36 -1.48
C LEU A 99 -4.69 8.35 -2.48
N LEU A 100 -5.99 8.41 -2.75
CA LEU A 100 -6.67 7.53 -3.69
C LEU A 100 -7.22 8.36 -4.84
N VAL A 101 -6.68 8.13 -6.04
CA VAL A 101 -7.18 8.71 -7.28
C VAL A 101 -8.05 7.69 -8.00
N THR A 102 -9.24 8.09 -8.40
CA THR A 102 -10.17 7.23 -9.17
C THR A 102 -10.52 7.89 -10.50
N ALA A 103 -10.62 7.06 -11.54
CA ALA A 103 -11.07 7.47 -12.87
C ALA A 103 -12.03 6.41 -13.42
N THR A 104 -13.19 6.85 -13.90
CA THR A 104 -14.11 5.97 -14.63
C THR A 104 -13.75 6.03 -16.11
N ILE A 105 -13.26 4.92 -16.65
CA ILE A 105 -12.80 4.84 -18.05
C ILE A 105 -13.96 4.55 -18.99
N SER A 106 -14.89 3.69 -18.56
CA SER A 106 -16.15 3.36 -19.25
C SER A 106 -17.29 3.39 -18.23
N GLY A 107 -18.42 3.98 -18.62
CA GLY A 107 -19.61 4.16 -17.78
C GLY A 107 -20.49 2.90 -17.70
N ARG A 108 -21.36 2.84 -16.67
CA ARG A 108 -22.21 1.66 -16.37
C ARG A 108 -23.17 1.26 -17.51
N ASP A 109 -23.45 2.16 -18.44
CA ASP A 109 -24.34 1.95 -19.58
C ASP A 109 -23.63 1.76 -20.92
N GLU A 110 -22.29 1.71 -20.91
CA GLU A 110 -21.45 1.64 -22.10
C GLU A 110 -20.99 0.20 -22.36
N VAL A 111 -20.86 -0.15 -23.65
CA VAL A 111 -20.26 -1.43 -24.04
C VAL A 111 -18.76 -1.25 -23.96
N LEU A 112 -18.09 -2.06 -23.14
CA LEU A 112 -16.64 -1.99 -23.01
C LEU A 112 -15.96 -2.33 -24.35
N GLU A 113 -15.25 -1.37 -24.89
CA GLU A 113 -14.48 -1.52 -26.12
C GLU A 113 -13.02 -1.85 -25.84
N THR A 114 -12.33 -2.37 -26.84
CA THR A 114 -10.89 -2.63 -26.77
C THR A 114 -10.08 -1.33 -26.55
N SER A 115 -10.61 -0.20 -27.01
CA SER A 115 -10.07 1.16 -26.82
C SER A 115 -10.10 1.59 -25.35
N ASP A 116 -11.09 1.16 -24.57
CA ASP A 116 -11.18 1.46 -23.14
C ASP A 116 -10.07 0.76 -22.34
N VAL A 117 -9.70 -0.45 -22.74
CA VAL A 117 -8.56 -1.18 -22.17
C VAL A 117 -7.26 -0.42 -22.44
N ASP A 118 -7.06 0.04 -23.68
CA ASP A 118 -5.87 0.82 -24.03
C ASP A 118 -5.81 2.14 -23.27
N ARG A 119 -6.95 2.82 -23.17
CA ARG A 119 -7.08 4.07 -22.41
C ARG A 119 -6.77 3.85 -20.94
N ALA A 120 -7.28 2.78 -20.32
CA ALA A 120 -6.97 2.43 -18.94
C ALA A 120 -5.46 2.17 -18.74
N ILE A 121 -4.81 1.45 -19.66
CA ILE A 121 -3.36 1.22 -19.66
C ILE A 121 -2.58 2.53 -19.81
N ALA A 122 -3.01 3.42 -20.70
CA ALA A 122 -2.37 4.72 -20.89
C ALA A 122 -2.49 5.62 -19.64
N VAL A 123 -3.65 5.64 -18.98
CA VAL A 123 -3.84 6.36 -17.71
C VAL A 123 -2.97 5.76 -16.60
N LEU A 124 -2.88 4.43 -16.51
CA LEU A 124 -1.95 3.73 -15.60
C LEU A 124 -0.50 4.19 -15.83
N HIS A 125 -0.04 4.23 -17.08
CA HIS A 125 1.31 4.72 -17.40
C HIS A 125 1.56 6.16 -16.96
N SER A 126 0.56 7.03 -17.13
CA SER A 126 0.62 8.42 -16.66
C SER A 126 0.82 8.52 -15.14
N LEU A 127 0.22 7.60 -14.39
CA LEU A 127 0.37 7.50 -12.93
C LEU A 127 1.72 6.90 -12.50
N HIS A 128 2.36 6.13 -13.39
CA HIS A 128 3.68 5.51 -13.21
C HIS A 128 4.88 6.37 -13.68
N ARG A 129 4.73 7.70 -13.81
CA ARG A 129 5.77 8.67 -14.26
C ARG A 129 6.07 8.67 -15.76
N ARG A 130 5.36 7.91 -16.59
CA ARG A 130 5.52 8.05 -18.04
C ARG A 130 4.79 9.31 -18.50
N THR A 131 5.45 10.10 -19.34
CA THR A 131 4.88 11.29 -19.98
C THR A 131 4.55 10.95 -21.43
N ALA A 132 3.34 11.30 -21.88
CA ALA A 132 3.01 11.23 -23.29
C ALA A 132 3.66 12.39 -24.06
N GLU A 133 3.65 12.31 -25.39
CA GLU A 133 4.04 13.43 -26.24
C GLU A 133 3.13 14.65 -26.01
N PRO A 134 3.64 15.88 -26.21
CA PRO A 134 2.84 17.09 -26.07
C PRO A 134 1.57 17.05 -26.93
N GLY A 135 0.40 17.27 -26.32
CA GLY A 135 -0.90 17.24 -26.99
C GLY A 135 -1.69 15.94 -26.82
N PHE A 136 -1.07 14.89 -26.28
CA PHE A 136 -1.73 13.63 -25.93
C PHE A 136 -2.08 13.59 -24.44
N LEU A 137 -1.92 12.43 -23.81
CA LEU A 137 -2.40 12.17 -22.46
C LEU A 137 -1.65 13.02 -21.42
N HIS A 138 -2.36 13.87 -20.70
CA HIS A 138 -1.79 14.84 -19.76
C HIS A 138 -2.62 14.95 -18.48
N GLY A 139 -1.99 15.39 -17.38
CA GLY A 139 -2.70 15.68 -16.15
C GLY A 139 -3.28 17.09 -16.18
N ARG A 140 -4.43 17.28 -15.54
CA ARG A 140 -5.01 18.59 -15.27
C ARG A 140 -5.30 18.73 -13.79
N TYR A 141 -4.79 19.78 -13.19
CA TYR A 141 -5.14 20.19 -11.83
C TYR A 141 -5.61 21.63 -11.87
N ARG A 142 -6.87 21.87 -11.49
CA ARG A 142 -7.59 23.11 -11.80
C ARG A 142 -7.52 23.38 -13.31
N GLU A 143 -7.20 24.60 -13.71
CA GLU A 143 -7.03 24.98 -15.12
C GLU A 143 -5.59 24.77 -15.65
N VAL A 144 -4.68 24.23 -14.83
CA VAL A 144 -3.28 24.06 -15.20
C VAL A 144 -3.03 22.66 -15.76
N ARG A 145 -2.31 22.61 -16.88
CA ARG A 145 -1.88 21.36 -17.53
C ARG A 145 -0.52 20.90 -16.99
N TYR A 146 -0.40 19.60 -16.76
CA TYR A 146 0.80 18.94 -16.28
C TYR A 146 1.22 17.81 -17.23
N PRO A 147 2.52 17.47 -17.33
CA PRO A 147 3.01 16.44 -18.26
C PRO A 147 2.44 15.03 -18.05
N SER A 148 1.85 14.75 -16.88
CA SER A 148 1.20 13.48 -16.56
C SER A 148 0.16 13.68 -15.46
N LEU A 149 -0.77 12.72 -15.33
CA LEU A 149 -1.72 12.68 -14.22
C LEU A 149 -0.97 12.59 -12.88
N ARG A 150 0.15 11.85 -12.81
CA ARG A 150 0.98 11.83 -11.60
C ARG A 150 1.51 13.21 -11.22
N ALA A 151 1.95 14.01 -12.19
CA ALA A 151 2.44 15.35 -11.92
C ALA A 151 1.32 16.28 -11.41
N ALA A 152 0.11 16.17 -11.96
CA ALA A 152 -1.06 16.89 -11.46
C ALA A 152 -1.42 16.48 -10.01
N VAL A 153 -1.42 15.17 -9.72
CA VAL A 153 -1.65 14.65 -8.36
C VAL A 153 -0.54 15.09 -7.40
N GLY A 154 0.71 15.09 -7.86
CA GLY A 154 1.86 15.59 -7.09
C GLY A 154 1.71 17.06 -6.72
N GLN A 155 1.20 17.90 -7.62
CA GLN A 155 0.89 19.29 -7.32
C GLN A 155 -0.26 19.43 -6.32
N ALA A 156 -1.35 18.68 -6.51
CA ALA A 156 -2.48 18.67 -5.59
C ALA A 156 -2.04 18.27 -4.17
N PHE A 157 -1.17 17.26 -4.07
CA PHE A 157 -0.57 16.83 -2.81
C PHE A 157 0.36 17.89 -2.22
N ALA A 158 1.22 18.52 -3.03
CA ALA A 158 2.11 19.59 -2.57
C ALA A 158 1.32 20.76 -1.97
N GLU A 159 0.22 21.17 -2.61
CA GLU A 159 -0.67 22.20 -2.08
C GLU A 159 -1.35 21.76 -0.78
N LEU A 160 -1.76 20.49 -0.68
CA LEU A 160 -2.38 19.94 0.52
C LEU A 160 -1.45 20.01 1.75
N ILE A 161 -0.16 19.68 1.56
CA ILE A 161 0.82 19.61 2.65
C ILE A 161 1.63 20.89 2.87
N ASP A 162 1.43 21.91 2.04
CA ASP A 162 2.17 23.17 2.13
C ASP A 162 2.08 23.75 3.54
N GLY A 163 3.21 24.13 4.15
CA GLY A 163 3.25 24.64 5.52
C GLY A 163 2.88 23.65 6.65
N CYS A 164 2.62 22.37 6.36
CA CYS A 164 2.29 21.35 7.38
C CYS A 164 3.51 20.63 7.95
N GLY A 165 4.71 20.85 7.39
CA GLY A 165 5.95 20.23 7.85
C GLY A 165 6.13 18.76 7.43
N VAL A 166 5.32 18.26 6.50
CA VAL A 166 5.41 16.89 5.97
C VAL A 166 6.59 16.79 4.98
N PRO A 167 7.62 15.97 5.24
CA PRO A 167 8.79 15.85 4.36
C PRO A 167 8.66 14.74 3.29
N GLU A 168 7.48 14.16 3.12
CA GLU A 168 7.26 12.96 2.30
C GLU A 168 6.86 13.28 0.85
N THR A 169 7.16 12.32 -0.04
CA THR A 169 6.89 12.36 -1.48
C THR A 169 6.04 11.18 -1.92
N LEU A 170 5.32 11.33 -3.04
CA LEU A 170 4.50 10.26 -3.61
C LEU A 170 5.37 9.23 -4.36
N ASP A 171 6.16 8.45 -3.63
CA ASP A 171 7.06 7.46 -4.23
C ASP A 171 6.47 6.07 -4.35
N ARG A 172 5.62 5.67 -3.40
CA ARG A 172 5.02 4.34 -3.35
C ARG A 172 3.63 4.35 -3.93
N ASN A 173 3.33 3.39 -4.80
CA ASN A 173 2.03 3.29 -5.40
C ASN A 173 1.56 1.86 -5.56
N GLY A 174 0.25 1.71 -5.57
CA GLY A 174 -0.42 0.53 -6.09
C GLY A 174 -1.68 0.94 -6.84
N TRP A 175 -2.16 0.06 -7.69
CA TRP A 175 -3.35 0.32 -8.49
C TRP A 175 -4.35 -0.83 -8.43
N CYS A 176 -5.60 -0.52 -8.67
CA CYS A 176 -6.68 -1.49 -8.80
C CYS A 176 -7.48 -1.13 -10.03
N VAL A 177 -7.57 -2.05 -10.98
CA VAL A 177 -8.51 -1.97 -12.09
C VAL A 177 -9.68 -2.86 -11.75
N GLU A 178 -10.87 -2.28 -11.61
CA GLU A 178 -12.09 -3.02 -11.38
C GLU A 178 -12.99 -2.96 -12.61
N LEU A 179 -13.32 -4.13 -13.15
CA LEU A 179 -14.37 -4.30 -14.14
C LEU A 179 -15.66 -4.70 -13.42
N ARG A 180 -16.74 -3.93 -13.61
CA ARG A 180 -18.06 -4.21 -13.05
C ARG A 180 -19.09 -4.51 -14.13
N GLY A 181 -20.03 -5.41 -13.82
CA GLY A 181 -21.23 -5.63 -14.63
C GLY A 181 -21.05 -6.57 -15.83
N TYR A 182 -20.00 -7.39 -15.84
CA TYR A 182 -19.62 -8.18 -17.01
C TYR A 182 -20.50 -9.42 -17.31
N ASP A 183 -20.83 -9.56 -18.61
CA ASP A 183 -21.44 -10.61 -19.47
C ASP A 183 -22.37 -11.72 -18.93
N GLY A 184 -22.73 -11.73 -17.66
CA GLY A 184 -23.53 -12.80 -17.05
C GLY A 184 -22.77 -14.12 -16.90
N ARG A 185 -21.49 -14.21 -17.30
CA ARG A 185 -20.62 -15.34 -16.98
C ARG A 185 -19.81 -15.08 -15.71
N PRO A 186 -19.47 -16.15 -14.97
CA PRO A 186 -18.51 -16.08 -13.88
C PRO A 186 -17.17 -15.49 -14.37
N PRO A 187 -16.44 -14.71 -13.54
CA PRO A 187 -15.15 -14.14 -13.89
C PRO A 187 -14.12 -15.14 -14.42
N GLU A 188 -14.11 -16.37 -13.93
CA GLU A 188 -13.19 -17.40 -14.42
C GLU A 188 -13.43 -17.70 -15.90
N ALA A 189 -14.70 -17.87 -16.29
CA ALA A 189 -15.10 -18.13 -17.67
C ALA A 189 -14.80 -16.93 -18.58
N THR A 190 -14.90 -15.71 -18.05
CA THR A 190 -14.50 -14.47 -18.73
C THR A 190 -13.02 -14.50 -19.11
N VAL A 191 -12.14 -14.79 -18.13
CA VAL A 191 -10.69 -14.78 -18.35
C VAL A 191 -10.25 -15.97 -19.18
N ASP A 192 -10.90 -17.13 -19.05
CA ASP A 192 -10.64 -18.30 -19.90
C ASP A 192 -10.97 -18.05 -21.37
N ALA A 193 -12.03 -17.29 -21.66
CA ALA A 193 -12.39 -16.95 -23.03
C ALA A 193 -11.32 -16.09 -23.73
N ASP A 194 -10.81 -15.07 -23.04
CA ASP A 194 -9.65 -14.30 -23.49
C ASP A 194 -8.88 -13.64 -22.32
N PRO A 195 -7.70 -14.17 -21.93
CA PRO A 195 -6.94 -13.64 -20.79
C PRO A 195 -6.13 -12.37 -21.13
N ARG A 196 -5.95 -12.06 -22.41
CA ARG A 196 -5.01 -11.01 -22.86
C ARG A 196 -5.37 -9.59 -22.41
N PRO A 197 -6.65 -9.14 -22.44
CA PRO A 197 -7.00 -7.81 -21.95
C PRO A 197 -6.70 -7.65 -20.45
N PHE A 198 -7.00 -8.67 -19.65
CA PHE A 198 -6.74 -8.67 -18.22
C PHE A 198 -5.24 -8.67 -17.92
N TYR A 199 -4.45 -9.40 -18.71
CA TYR A 199 -2.99 -9.33 -18.66
C TYR A 199 -2.49 -7.91 -18.98
N GLY A 200 -3.04 -7.26 -20.01
CA GLY A 200 -2.68 -5.88 -20.38
C GLY A 200 -2.95 -4.90 -19.24
N LEU A 201 -4.14 -4.98 -18.64
CA LEU A 201 -4.50 -4.21 -17.45
C LEU A 201 -3.60 -4.54 -16.25
N ALA A 202 -3.26 -5.81 -16.07
CA ALA A 202 -2.45 -6.29 -14.96
C ALA A 202 -0.99 -5.84 -15.03
N HIS A 203 -0.42 -5.77 -16.22
CA HIS A 203 1.00 -5.47 -16.38
C HIS A 203 1.26 -4.07 -16.94
N GLY A 204 0.22 -3.32 -17.29
CA GLY A 204 0.36 -2.09 -18.06
C GLY A 204 1.12 -2.38 -19.36
N ASP A 205 0.72 -3.43 -20.08
CA ASP A 205 1.40 -3.86 -21.30
C ASP A 205 0.65 -3.34 -22.53
N GLU A 206 1.20 -2.34 -23.21
CA GLU A 206 0.65 -1.76 -24.44
C GLU A 206 0.56 -2.80 -25.59
N GLY A 207 1.42 -3.83 -25.56
CA GLY A 207 1.50 -4.92 -26.54
C GLY A 207 0.60 -6.12 -26.24
N TRP A 208 -0.29 -6.02 -25.25
CA TRP A 208 -1.09 -7.15 -24.73
C TRP A 208 -1.81 -7.98 -25.79
N ARG A 209 -2.24 -7.38 -26.91
CA ARG A 209 -2.93 -8.07 -28.02
C ARG A 209 -2.08 -9.14 -28.68
N PHE A 210 -0.77 -8.95 -28.70
CA PHE A 210 0.21 -9.81 -29.34
C PHE A 210 0.74 -10.89 -28.40
N VAL A 211 0.40 -10.83 -27.11
CA VAL A 211 0.80 -11.83 -26.13
C VAL A 211 0.01 -13.13 -26.38
N PRO A 212 0.69 -14.28 -26.52
CA PRO A 212 0.01 -15.56 -26.62
C PRO A 212 -0.92 -15.81 -25.43
N ARG A 213 -2.12 -16.33 -25.67
CA ARG A 213 -3.15 -16.53 -24.62
C ARG A 213 -2.66 -17.37 -23.44
N ASN A 214 -1.89 -18.41 -23.70
CA ASN A 214 -1.30 -19.27 -22.68
C ASN A 214 -0.27 -18.53 -21.81
N VAL A 215 0.50 -17.60 -22.39
CA VAL A 215 1.44 -16.74 -21.66
C VAL A 215 0.69 -15.75 -20.79
N ALA A 216 -0.32 -15.07 -21.36
CA ALA A 216 -1.18 -14.14 -20.62
C ALA A 216 -1.86 -14.82 -19.42
N ARG A 217 -2.46 -16.01 -19.61
CA ARG A 217 -3.07 -16.79 -18.53
C ARG A 217 -2.06 -17.17 -17.45
N ARG A 218 -0.89 -17.69 -17.84
CA ARG A 218 0.16 -18.07 -16.89
C ARG A 218 0.66 -16.88 -16.07
N SER A 219 0.78 -15.70 -16.69
CA SER A 219 1.25 -14.48 -16.04
C SER A 219 0.23 -13.91 -15.05
N LEU A 220 -1.07 -14.01 -15.37
CA LEU A 220 -2.15 -13.65 -14.44
C LEU A 220 -2.18 -14.54 -13.20
N GLY A 221 -1.76 -15.80 -13.33
CA GLY A 221 -1.74 -16.77 -12.25
C GLY A 221 -3.13 -17.14 -11.74
N ASP A 222 -3.18 -17.63 -10.51
CA ASP A 222 -4.43 -18.05 -9.88
C ASP A 222 -5.20 -16.86 -9.33
N ALA A 223 -6.48 -16.78 -9.69
CA ALA A 223 -7.40 -15.85 -9.07
C ALA A 223 -7.54 -16.13 -7.57
N TRP A 224 -7.86 -15.08 -6.83
CA TRP A 224 -8.50 -15.19 -5.53
C TRP A 224 -9.98 -14.82 -5.68
N GLY A 225 -10.88 -15.59 -5.10
CA GLY A 225 -12.31 -15.29 -5.11
C GLY A 225 -13.03 -16.20 -4.12
N THR A 226 -13.85 -15.62 -3.25
CA THR A 226 -14.69 -16.39 -2.29
C THR A 226 -16.08 -16.69 -2.84
N ARG A 227 -16.38 -16.14 -4.02
CA ARG A 227 -17.70 -16.15 -4.66
C ARG A 227 -17.53 -16.28 -6.17
N THR A 228 -18.50 -16.92 -6.80
CA THR A 228 -18.51 -17.17 -8.25
C THR A 228 -18.66 -15.91 -9.10
N PHE A 229 -19.02 -14.77 -8.50
CA PHE A 229 -19.17 -13.49 -9.19
C PHE A 229 -17.97 -12.55 -8.98
N LEU A 230 -16.97 -12.95 -8.19
CA LEU A 230 -15.83 -12.12 -7.84
C LEU A 230 -14.53 -12.88 -8.06
N ALA A 231 -13.64 -12.33 -8.88
CA ALA A 231 -12.27 -12.79 -9.00
C ALA A 231 -11.31 -11.61 -8.93
N MET A 232 -10.23 -11.77 -8.17
CA MET A 232 -9.14 -10.82 -8.06
C MET A 232 -7.85 -11.50 -8.52
N TYR A 233 -7.14 -10.84 -9.42
CA TYR A 233 -5.84 -11.25 -9.92
C TYR A 233 -4.78 -10.30 -9.34
N PRO A 234 -4.16 -10.66 -8.21
CA PRO A 234 -3.13 -9.83 -7.61
C PRO A 234 -1.81 -9.97 -8.39
N VAL A 235 -1.22 -8.83 -8.73
CA VAL A 235 0.11 -8.73 -9.34
C VAL A 235 1.04 -7.89 -8.45
N SER A 236 2.32 -7.77 -8.82
CA SER A 236 3.36 -7.14 -8.00
C SER A 236 3.10 -5.68 -7.61
N ALA A 237 2.24 -4.96 -8.32
CA ALA A 237 1.97 -3.53 -8.06
C ALA A 237 0.47 -3.20 -8.00
N GLY A 238 -0.42 -4.19 -8.07
CA GLY A 238 -1.84 -3.91 -8.18
C GLY A 238 -2.73 -5.13 -8.27
N ILE A 239 -4.01 -4.88 -8.54
CA ILE A 239 -5.05 -5.91 -8.60
C ILE A 239 -5.93 -5.65 -9.81
N VAL A 240 -6.17 -6.69 -10.62
CA VAL A 240 -7.30 -6.69 -11.56
C VAL A 240 -8.48 -7.40 -10.88
N CYS A 241 -9.53 -6.66 -10.60
CA CYS A 241 -10.75 -7.13 -9.96
C CYS A 241 -11.86 -7.26 -11.01
N LEU A 242 -12.38 -8.47 -11.16
CA LEU A 242 -13.58 -8.75 -11.95
C LEU A 242 -14.73 -8.93 -10.97
N ASN A 243 -15.60 -7.94 -10.95
CA ASN A 243 -16.78 -7.89 -10.11
C ASN A 243 -18.03 -8.02 -10.99
N ASN A 244 -18.47 -9.26 -11.15
CA ASN A 244 -19.65 -9.60 -11.92
C ASN A 244 -20.84 -9.80 -11.00
N LYS A 245 -20.94 -9.04 -9.90
CA LYS A 245 -22.10 -9.03 -9.00
C LYS A 245 -23.34 -8.68 -9.83
N GLY A 246 -24.03 -9.72 -10.29
CA GLY A 246 -25.18 -9.58 -11.16
C GLY A 246 -26.45 -9.18 -10.40
N ASP A 247 -27.41 -8.67 -11.17
CA ASP A 247 -28.74 -8.33 -10.65
C ASP A 247 -29.46 -9.54 -10.07
N GLU A 248 -29.21 -10.74 -10.61
CA GLU A 248 -29.81 -11.99 -10.14
C GLU A 248 -29.35 -12.35 -8.72
N TYR A 249 -28.04 -12.30 -8.44
CA TYR A 249 -27.51 -12.60 -7.11
C TYR A 249 -28.02 -11.58 -6.09
N SER A 250 -27.98 -10.29 -6.44
CA SER A 250 -28.46 -9.20 -5.57
C SER A 250 -29.97 -9.33 -5.31
N SER A 251 -30.75 -9.68 -6.33
CA SER A 251 -32.19 -9.94 -6.21
C SER A 251 -32.49 -11.16 -5.35
N HIS A 252 -31.72 -12.24 -5.50
CA HIS A 252 -31.89 -13.44 -4.68
C HIS A 252 -31.53 -13.18 -3.22
N GLN A 253 -30.43 -12.46 -2.94
CA GLN A 253 -30.09 -12.04 -1.57
C GLN A 253 -31.18 -11.14 -0.98
N ALA A 254 -31.70 -10.19 -1.76
CA ALA A 254 -32.80 -9.35 -1.32
C ALA A 254 -34.08 -10.16 -1.02
N GLN A 255 -34.42 -11.16 -1.84
CA GLN A 255 -35.56 -12.04 -1.59
C GLN A 255 -35.36 -12.91 -0.34
N LEU A 256 -34.19 -13.52 -0.20
CA LEU A 256 -33.84 -14.34 0.97
C LEU A 256 -33.89 -13.51 2.25
N ALA A 257 -33.31 -12.31 2.22
CA ALA A 257 -33.34 -11.41 3.35
C ALA A 257 -34.73 -10.91 3.67
N ARG A 258 -35.55 -10.52 2.68
CA ARG A 258 -36.97 -10.18 2.90
C ARG A 258 -37.74 -11.34 3.52
N ARG A 259 -37.44 -12.58 3.13
CA ARG A 259 -38.13 -13.78 3.61
C ARG A 259 -37.77 -14.15 5.05
N TYR A 260 -36.52 -13.99 5.46
CA TYR A 260 -36.04 -14.54 6.74
C TYR A 260 -35.51 -13.48 7.74
N PHE A 261 -35.04 -12.33 7.25
CA PHE A 261 -34.29 -11.35 8.06
C PHE A 261 -34.83 -9.91 7.96
N GLY A 262 -35.91 -9.69 7.21
CA GLY A 262 -36.60 -8.40 7.05
C GLY A 262 -35.92 -7.39 6.12
N ARG A 263 -34.58 -7.30 6.11
CA ARG A 263 -33.82 -6.38 5.23
C ARG A 263 -32.55 -7.04 4.70
N ALA A 264 -32.23 -6.79 3.43
CA ALA A 264 -30.97 -7.22 2.83
C ALA A 264 -29.78 -6.55 3.53
N GLU A 265 -28.70 -7.30 3.69
CA GLU A 265 -27.44 -6.73 4.14
C GLU A 265 -27.02 -5.62 3.16
N PRO A 266 -26.72 -4.38 3.65
CA PRO A 266 -26.40 -3.24 2.80
C PRO A 266 -25.30 -3.53 1.78
N TYR A 267 -24.34 -4.39 2.15
CA TYR A 267 -23.26 -4.87 1.30
C TYR A 267 -23.72 -5.38 -0.08
N PHE A 268 -24.83 -6.14 -0.12
CA PHE A 268 -25.35 -6.69 -1.38
C PHE A 268 -26.07 -5.64 -2.23
N GLU A 269 -26.34 -4.46 -1.70
CA GLU A 269 -26.96 -3.35 -2.42
C GLU A 269 -25.97 -2.25 -2.82
N LEU A 270 -24.68 -2.37 -2.42
CA LEU A 270 -23.64 -1.40 -2.78
C LEU A 270 -23.28 -1.50 -4.27
N ASP A 271 -23.34 -0.34 -4.95
CA ASP A 271 -22.62 -0.05 -6.20
C ASP A 271 -21.99 1.33 -6.07
N THR A 272 -20.67 1.36 -5.97
CA THR A 272 -19.89 2.55 -5.66
C THR A 272 -19.20 3.15 -6.90
N GLU A 273 -18.83 4.43 -6.81
CA GLU A 273 -17.98 5.09 -7.82
C GLU A 273 -16.49 4.81 -7.63
N VAL A 274 -16.12 4.15 -6.54
CA VAL A 274 -14.73 3.89 -6.18
C VAL A 274 -14.45 2.40 -6.22
N GLY A 275 -13.36 2.03 -6.88
CA GLY A 275 -12.99 0.64 -7.09
C GLY A 275 -12.82 -0.14 -5.78
N GLY A 276 -13.22 -1.41 -5.74
CA GLY A 276 -12.89 -2.33 -4.67
C GLY A 276 -13.54 -2.07 -3.30
N LEU A 277 -14.47 -1.12 -3.21
CA LEU A 277 -15.30 -0.91 -2.02
C LEU A 277 -16.31 -2.04 -1.81
N ASP A 278 -16.98 -2.44 -2.88
CA ASP A 278 -18.05 -3.43 -2.83
C ASP A 278 -17.51 -4.81 -2.43
N HIS A 279 -16.21 -5.07 -2.64
CA HIS A 279 -15.59 -6.38 -2.38
C HIS A 279 -14.22 -6.34 -1.70
N GLY A 280 -13.82 -5.19 -1.14
CA GLY A 280 -12.63 -5.05 -0.29
C GLY A 280 -11.26 -5.07 -0.99
N GLY A 281 -11.17 -5.29 -2.30
CA GLY A 281 -9.87 -5.47 -2.99
C GLY A 281 -8.95 -4.25 -2.91
N LEU A 282 -9.48 -3.05 -3.18
CA LEU A 282 -8.72 -1.81 -3.05
C LEU A 282 -8.36 -1.50 -1.60
N LEU A 283 -9.26 -1.81 -0.66
CA LEU A 283 -9.02 -1.65 0.78
C LEU A 283 -7.85 -2.51 1.27
N VAL A 284 -7.79 -3.77 0.83
CA VAL A 284 -6.66 -4.66 1.15
C VAL A 284 -5.37 -4.14 0.53
N LEU A 285 -5.40 -3.69 -0.73
CA LEU A 285 -4.24 -3.08 -1.37
C LEU A 285 -3.76 -1.84 -0.61
N GLU A 286 -4.69 -0.95 -0.22
CA GLU A 286 -4.43 0.24 0.56
C GLU A 286 -3.69 -0.10 1.88
N ARG A 287 -4.13 -1.15 2.58
CA ARG A 287 -3.49 -1.63 3.80
C ARG A 287 -2.09 -2.17 3.57
N VAL A 288 -1.89 -2.99 2.54
CA VAL A 288 -0.56 -3.52 2.19
C VAL A 288 0.38 -2.36 1.83
N LEU A 289 -0.10 -1.36 1.10
CA LEU A 289 0.64 -0.15 0.78
C LEU A 289 1.03 0.64 2.04
N ILE A 290 0.11 0.82 2.99
CA ILE A 290 0.40 1.46 4.28
C ILE A 290 1.52 0.70 5.01
N ARG A 291 1.40 -0.62 5.14
CA ARG A 291 2.42 -1.48 5.78
C ARG A 291 3.77 -1.36 5.06
N MET A 292 3.79 -1.32 3.73
CA MET A 292 5.00 -1.08 2.93
C MET A 292 5.63 0.28 3.21
N ALA A 293 4.82 1.34 3.33
CA ALA A 293 5.31 2.69 3.57
C ALA A 293 5.96 2.81 4.95
N LEU A 294 5.31 2.27 5.98
CA LEU A 294 5.83 2.22 7.34
C LEU A 294 7.13 1.42 7.43
N ALA A 295 7.16 0.21 6.85
CA ALA A 295 8.37 -0.62 6.82
C ALA A 295 9.57 0.11 6.20
N HIS A 296 9.36 0.84 5.10
CA HIS A 296 10.41 1.64 4.49
C HIS A 296 10.79 2.88 5.30
N GLN A 297 9.83 3.55 5.93
CA GLN A 297 10.12 4.69 6.79
C GLN A 297 11.03 4.27 7.95
N TRP A 298 10.71 3.15 8.59
CA TRP A 298 11.53 2.57 9.64
C TRP A 298 12.91 2.16 9.13
N LEU A 299 13.00 1.51 7.97
CA LEU A 299 14.28 1.19 7.34
C LEU A 299 15.13 2.45 7.09
N ARG A 300 14.53 3.54 6.59
CA ARG A 300 15.22 4.82 6.37
C ARG A 300 15.69 5.42 7.68
N GLN A 301 14.85 5.40 8.72
CA GLN A 301 15.20 5.90 10.05
C GLN A 301 16.35 5.10 10.65
N ALA A 302 16.27 3.77 10.61
CA ALA A 302 17.33 2.87 11.04
C ALA A 302 18.66 3.17 10.34
N GLN A 303 18.63 3.34 9.01
CA GLN A 303 19.83 3.68 8.23
C GLN A 303 20.42 5.04 8.59
N ARG A 304 19.59 6.06 8.86
CA ARG A 304 20.05 7.39 9.28
C ARG A 304 20.67 7.35 10.67
N GLU A 305 19.99 6.70 11.62
CA GLU A 305 20.51 6.52 12.97
C GLU A 305 21.83 5.75 12.96
N LEU A 306 21.97 4.74 12.08
CA LEU A 306 23.22 4.03 11.85
C LEU A 306 24.33 4.92 11.30
N ALA A 307 24.03 5.78 10.32
CA ALA A 307 24.99 6.70 9.73
C ALA A 307 25.43 7.79 10.73
N GLU A 308 24.52 8.30 11.56
CA GLU A 308 24.82 9.30 12.59
C GLU A 308 25.57 8.70 13.79
N ALA A 309 25.28 7.44 14.14
CA ALA A 309 25.94 6.70 15.21
C ALA A 309 27.33 6.15 14.84
N ALA A 310 27.82 6.42 13.62
CA ALA A 310 29.23 6.18 13.26
C ALA A 310 30.21 7.08 14.05
N GLY A 311 29.71 8.08 14.79
CA GLY A 311 30.44 8.79 15.85
C GLY A 311 30.26 8.12 17.23
N GLU A 312 31.38 7.90 17.92
CA GLU A 312 31.57 7.01 19.08
C GLU A 312 30.49 6.97 20.19
N SER A 313 30.27 5.76 20.73
CA SER A 313 29.82 5.44 22.11
C SER A 313 28.32 5.34 22.45
N ARG A 314 27.41 5.05 21.51
CA ARG A 314 25.97 4.78 21.83
C ARG A 314 25.41 3.46 21.30
N VAL A 315 26.18 2.38 21.42
CA VAL A 315 25.84 1.05 20.89
C VAL A 315 24.72 0.32 21.65
N VAL A 316 24.53 0.56 22.96
CA VAL A 316 23.54 -0.20 23.77
C VAL A 316 22.10 0.32 23.60
N ASN A 317 21.91 1.64 23.45
CA ASN A 317 20.60 2.21 23.11
C ASN A 317 20.19 1.92 21.65
N ARG A 318 21.15 1.56 20.78
CA ARG A 318 20.99 1.15 19.36
C ARG A 318 20.10 -0.10 19.22
N HIS A 319 20.25 -1.07 20.13
CA HIS A 319 19.53 -2.35 20.07
C HIS A 319 18.06 -2.26 20.44
N ARG A 320 17.73 -1.55 21.52
CA ARG A 320 16.38 -1.54 22.07
C ARG A 320 15.37 -0.90 21.12
N LEU A 321 15.80 0.13 20.38
CA LEU A 321 14.95 0.86 19.45
C LEU A 321 14.66 0.04 18.18
N LEU A 322 15.68 -0.60 17.59
CA LEU A 322 15.51 -1.40 16.37
C LEU A 322 14.73 -2.70 16.62
N ARG A 323 15.01 -3.39 17.73
CA ARG A 323 14.29 -4.63 18.09
C ARG A 323 12.83 -4.35 18.42
N GLY A 324 12.57 -3.26 19.16
CA GLY A 324 11.20 -2.76 19.38
C GLY A 324 10.49 -2.43 18.07
N SER A 325 11.17 -1.77 17.12
CA SER A 325 10.62 -1.48 15.81
C SER A 325 10.32 -2.73 14.98
N LEU A 326 11.10 -3.80 15.11
CA LEU A 326 10.92 -5.06 14.37
C LEU A 326 9.78 -5.90 14.96
N ASP A 327 9.67 -5.95 16.29
CA ASP A 327 8.53 -6.55 16.98
C ASP A 327 7.23 -5.80 16.66
N ASP A 328 7.27 -4.46 16.60
CA ASP A 328 6.13 -3.63 16.17
C ASP A 328 5.74 -3.92 14.70
N ILE A 329 6.71 -4.15 13.81
CA ILE A 329 6.45 -4.57 12.41
C ILE A 329 5.75 -5.93 12.38
N LEU A 330 6.30 -6.92 13.10
CA LEU A 330 5.75 -8.28 13.11
C LEU A 330 4.36 -8.30 13.75
N GLN A 331 4.13 -7.53 14.81
CA GLN A 331 2.83 -7.38 15.44
C GLN A 331 1.83 -6.66 14.52
N MET A 332 2.25 -5.63 13.80
CA MET A 332 1.41 -4.92 12.83
C MET A 332 1.04 -5.82 11.63
N LEU A 333 1.99 -6.65 11.16
CA LEU A 333 1.75 -7.66 10.12
C LEU A 333 0.79 -8.76 10.59
N ASN A 334 0.85 -9.14 11.87
CA ASN A 334 0.03 -10.18 12.48
C ASN A 334 -1.35 -9.71 12.99
N SER A 335 -1.76 -8.46 12.72
CA SER A 335 -3.10 -8.00 13.08
C SER A 335 -4.16 -8.84 12.36
N VAL A 336 -4.96 -9.55 13.18
CA VAL A 336 -5.81 -10.68 12.77
C VAL A 336 -6.92 -10.22 11.82
N LEU A 337 -7.00 -10.85 10.65
CA LEU A 337 -8.10 -10.72 9.69
C LEU A 337 -8.92 -12.01 9.60
N PRO A 338 -10.14 -11.95 9.03
CA PRO A 338 -10.82 -13.14 8.56
C PRO A 338 -9.89 -13.97 7.65
N PRO A 339 -9.83 -15.31 7.80
CA PRO A 339 -8.87 -16.16 7.10
C PRO A 339 -8.86 -16.00 5.57
N GLU A 340 -10.00 -15.70 4.97
CA GLU A 340 -10.16 -15.54 3.53
C GLU A 340 -9.50 -14.25 3.04
N VAL A 341 -9.64 -13.14 3.78
CA VAL A 341 -9.01 -11.85 3.46
C VAL A 341 -7.52 -11.91 3.76
N ASP A 342 -7.12 -12.60 4.82
CA ASP A 342 -5.71 -12.87 5.15
C ASP A 342 -5.01 -13.60 3.99
N SER A 343 -5.67 -14.54 3.31
CA SER A 343 -5.07 -15.22 2.15
C SER A 343 -4.78 -14.28 0.97
N LEU A 344 -5.67 -13.31 0.69
CA LEU A 344 -5.45 -12.29 -0.34
C LEU A 344 -4.35 -11.31 0.08
N GLU A 345 -4.38 -10.87 1.34
CA GLU A 345 -3.38 -9.97 1.90
C GLU A 345 -1.99 -10.60 1.85
N ARG A 346 -1.84 -11.86 2.27
CA ARG A 346 -0.57 -12.62 2.18
C ARG A 346 -0.08 -12.70 0.74
N ARG A 347 -0.95 -13.03 -0.22
CA ARG A 347 -0.58 -13.05 -1.65
C ARG A 347 -0.04 -11.70 -2.12
N LEU A 348 -0.68 -10.60 -1.71
CA LEU A 348 -0.22 -9.25 -2.04
C LEU A 348 1.10 -8.91 -1.35
N ILE A 349 1.25 -9.22 -0.06
CA ILE A 349 2.49 -9.04 0.72
C ILE A 349 3.66 -9.77 0.04
N THR A 350 3.44 -11.01 -0.40
CA THR A 350 4.46 -11.80 -1.13
C THR A 350 4.76 -11.16 -2.48
N ASN A 351 3.74 -10.85 -3.30
CA ASN A 351 3.91 -10.33 -4.66
C ASN A 351 4.52 -8.92 -4.71
N MET A 352 4.16 -8.05 -3.76
CA MET A 352 4.67 -6.68 -3.65
C MET A 352 6.04 -6.61 -2.97
N GLY A 353 6.59 -7.75 -2.54
CA GLY A 353 7.95 -7.83 -1.99
C GLY A 353 8.09 -7.33 -0.55
N VAL A 354 6.99 -7.25 0.22
CA VAL A 354 7.03 -6.89 1.65
C VAL A 354 7.92 -7.86 2.42
N GLU A 355 7.77 -9.17 2.17
CA GLU A 355 8.61 -10.19 2.81
C GLU A 355 10.10 -9.97 2.57
N ARG A 356 10.48 -9.49 1.38
CA ARG A 356 11.88 -9.21 1.07
C ARG A 356 12.41 -8.07 1.93
N ILE A 357 11.61 -7.03 2.15
CA ILE A 357 11.97 -5.88 3.00
C ILE A 357 12.09 -6.33 4.46
N VAL A 358 11.14 -7.15 4.94
CA VAL A 358 11.19 -7.73 6.29
C VAL A 358 12.46 -8.56 6.47
N ARG A 359 12.79 -9.45 5.53
CA ARG A 359 14.04 -10.24 5.57
C ARG A 359 15.30 -9.37 5.51
N GLN A 360 15.26 -8.22 4.83
CA GLN A 360 16.38 -7.27 4.81
C GLN A 360 16.55 -6.59 6.16
N LEU A 361 15.45 -6.18 6.80
CA LEU A 361 15.46 -5.62 8.16
C LEU A 361 15.99 -6.64 9.17
N ASP A 362 15.56 -7.89 9.06
CA ASP A 362 16.00 -8.98 9.93
C ASP A 362 17.51 -9.23 9.79
N ARG A 363 18.02 -9.34 8.55
CA ARG A 363 19.47 -9.45 8.30
C ARG A 363 20.27 -8.25 8.80
N GLN A 364 19.71 -7.04 8.71
CA GLN A 364 20.37 -5.85 9.26
C GLN A 364 20.42 -5.90 10.78
N ALA A 365 19.34 -6.36 11.43
CA ALA A 365 19.33 -6.58 12.87
C ALA A 365 20.36 -7.64 13.28
N GLU A 366 20.46 -8.76 12.55
CA GLU A 366 21.46 -9.81 12.79
C GLU A 366 22.90 -9.33 12.62
N ALA A 367 23.21 -8.64 11.51
CA ALA A 367 24.56 -8.11 11.26
C ALA A 367 25.00 -7.12 12.36
N MET A 368 24.05 -6.36 12.91
CA MET A 368 24.31 -5.49 14.04
C MET A 368 24.51 -6.25 15.36
N ASP A 369 23.79 -7.34 15.60
CA ASP A 369 24.02 -8.23 16.74
C ASP A 369 25.45 -8.83 16.71
N GLU A 370 26.00 -9.07 15.52
CA GLU A 370 27.37 -9.55 15.36
C GLU A 370 28.42 -8.45 15.66
N GLU A 371 28.26 -7.24 15.10
CA GLU A 371 29.13 -6.08 15.40
C GLU A 371 29.18 -5.73 16.89
N THR A 372 28.06 -5.85 17.58
CA THR A 372 27.93 -5.49 18.99
C THR A 372 28.52 -6.52 19.92
N ARG A 373 28.42 -7.79 19.57
CA ARG A 373 29.18 -8.86 20.23
C ARG A 373 30.67 -8.57 20.14
N TYR A 374 31.18 -8.19 18.97
CA TYR A 374 32.59 -7.79 18.81
C TYR A 374 32.97 -6.57 19.66
N ALA A 375 32.13 -5.54 19.72
CA ALA A 375 32.37 -4.34 20.54
C ALA A 375 32.32 -4.62 22.06
N TYR A 376 31.46 -5.54 22.49
CA TYR A 376 31.42 -5.98 23.88
C TYR A 376 32.66 -6.81 24.24
N GLU A 377 33.04 -7.75 23.37
CA GLU A 377 34.26 -8.56 23.53
C GLU A 377 35.51 -7.66 23.62
N SER A 378 35.61 -6.61 22.79
CA SER A 378 36.73 -5.65 22.86
C SER A 378 36.74 -4.83 24.16
N THR A 379 35.59 -4.32 24.59
CA THR A 379 35.47 -3.55 25.85
C THR A 379 35.79 -4.40 27.07
N VAL A 380 35.34 -5.66 27.08
CA VAL A 380 35.67 -6.63 28.14
C VAL A 380 37.15 -6.95 28.09
N SER A 381 37.73 -7.18 26.92
CA SER A 381 39.17 -7.44 26.75
C SER A 381 40.02 -6.28 27.29
N ASP A 382 39.65 -5.02 27.00
CA ASP A 382 40.34 -3.84 27.54
C ASP A 382 40.20 -3.68 29.06
N ARG A 383 39.06 -4.08 29.63
CA ARG A 383 38.86 -4.09 31.09
C ARG A 383 39.68 -5.19 31.74
N VAL A 384 39.69 -6.38 31.14
CA VAL A 384 40.50 -7.52 31.58
C VAL A 384 41.97 -7.15 31.51
N ALA A 385 42.45 -6.56 30.41
CA ALA A 385 43.83 -6.10 30.26
C ALA A 385 44.23 -5.09 31.35
N ARG A 386 43.37 -4.10 31.64
CA ARG A 386 43.59 -3.15 32.75
C ARG A 386 43.64 -3.84 34.10
N LEU A 387 42.71 -4.76 34.37
CA LEU A 387 42.71 -5.57 35.60
C LEU A 387 44.00 -6.38 35.72
N THR A 388 44.45 -7.02 34.65
CA THR A 388 45.70 -7.79 34.63
C THR A 388 46.90 -6.89 34.94
N VAL A 389 46.98 -5.69 34.37
CA VAL A 389 48.05 -4.72 34.69
C VAL A 389 48.03 -4.36 36.18
N VAL A 390 46.86 -4.06 36.76
CA VAL A 390 46.75 -3.78 38.20
C VAL A 390 47.19 -4.97 39.04
N THR A 391 46.74 -6.19 38.70
CA THR A 391 47.13 -7.41 39.42
C THR A 391 48.63 -7.68 39.36
N VAL A 392 49.26 -7.46 38.19
CA VAL A 392 50.72 -7.60 38.04
C VAL A 392 51.44 -6.60 38.94
N ILE A 393 51.04 -5.32 38.95
CA ILE A 393 51.62 -4.30 39.83
C ILE A 393 51.48 -4.70 41.30
N LEU A 394 50.29 -5.16 41.70
CA LEU A 394 50.02 -5.55 43.08
C LEU A 394 50.88 -6.73 43.51
N THR A 395 51.06 -7.72 42.62
CA THR A 395 51.92 -8.89 42.85
C THR A 395 53.38 -8.46 43.05
N VAL A 396 53.89 -7.55 42.23
CA VAL A 396 55.25 -6.99 42.38
C VAL A 396 55.40 -6.28 43.72
N VAL A 397 54.42 -5.46 44.13
CA VAL A 397 54.41 -4.80 45.45
C VAL A 397 54.42 -5.81 46.59
N THR A 398 53.62 -6.89 46.50
CA THR A 398 53.60 -7.95 47.51
C THR A 398 54.94 -8.67 47.63
N ILE A 399 55.61 -8.94 46.50
CA ILE A 399 56.95 -9.54 46.52
C ILE A 399 57.95 -8.61 47.21
N ILE A 400 57.95 -7.32 46.86
CA ILE A 400 58.84 -6.32 47.47
C ILE A 400 58.60 -6.22 48.98
N LEU A 401 57.34 -6.16 49.42
CA LEU A 401 56.98 -6.15 50.84
C LEU A 401 57.42 -7.42 51.56
N GLY A 402 57.24 -8.59 50.93
CA GLY A 402 57.70 -9.87 51.49
C GLY A 402 59.21 -9.92 51.68
N VAL A 403 59.98 -9.42 50.70
CA VAL A 403 61.45 -9.32 50.81
C VAL A 403 61.86 -8.33 51.91
N LEU A 404 61.23 -7.16 51.96
CA LEU A 404 61.47 -6.15 53.02
C LEU A 404 61.19 -6.72 54.41
N GLN A 405 60.10 -7.47 54.57
CA GLN A 405 59.77 -8.11 55.82
C GLN A 405 60.86 -9.11 56.22
N VAL A 406 61.31 -9.97 55.31
CA VAL A 406 62.42 -10.90 55.61
C VAL A 406 63.70 -10.16 56.01
N VAL A 407 64.03 -9.06 55.34
CA VAL A 407 65.25 -8.26 55.64
C VAL A 407 65.16 -7.54 56.98
N PHE A 408 63.98 -7.08 57.41
CA PHE A 408 63.80 -6.36 58.69
C PHE A 408 63.51 -7.28 59.89
N THR A 409 63.18 -8.57 59.65
CA THR A 409 62.91 -9.54 60.72
C THR A 409 64.11 -10.45 61.05
N VAL A 410 65.20 -10.33 60.29
CA VAL A 410 66.53 -10.91 60.56
C VAL A 410 67.42 -9.80 61.10
#